data_AF-W2DXI7-F1
#
_entry.id   AF-W2DXI7-F1
#
_cell.length_a   1.000
_cell.length_b   1.000
_cell.length_c   1.000
_cell.angle_alpha   90.00
_cell.angle_beta   90.00
_cell.angle_gamma   90.00
#
_symmetry.space_group_name_H-M   'P 1'
#
loop_
_entity.id
_entity.type
_entity.pdbx_description
1 polymer ?
#
loop_
_entity_poly.entity_id
_entity_poly.type
_entity_poly.pdbx_seq_one_letter_code
_entity_poly.pdbx_strand_id
1 'polypeptide(L)'
;MRFSPGLLLLLSLLSPLAHAELLDDVFDRGELRIAVVAENPPFSFKEGDKLTGLEVELGEQLAKEMDVRPSFIITDAADLLPGVESGKYDVAMNYIAVTPELQDRFDFSEPYGESRGRMTGPSTLYAMPFQKGNPAFKSSLNNALQRFKSDDRFRKLLQKWLVDYSNRPAAQTQ
;
A
#
# COMPACT_ATOMS: atom_id res chain seq x y z
N MET A 1 -2.57 55.44 37.51
CA MET A 1 -3.54 55.63 36.40
C MET A 1 -2.69 55.97 35.17
N ARG A 2 -2.65 55.27 34.04
CA ARG A 2 -3.48 54.22 33.43
C ARG A 2 -2.56 53.25 32.69
N PHE A 3 -2.93 51.98 32.71
CA PHE A 3 -2.34 50.90 31.92
C PHE A 3 -2.82 50.99 30.47
N SER A 4 -1.97 50.62 29.51
CA SER A 4 -2.42 50.12 28.21
C SER A 4 -1.43 49.05 27.74
N PRO A 5 -1.78 47.75 27.84
CA PRO A 5 -1.02 46.70 27.19
C PRO A 5 -1.46 46.64 25.72
N GLY A 6 -0.54 46.96 24.82
CA GLY A 6 -0.72 46.77 23.39
C GLY A 6 -0.70 45.28 23.07
N LEU A 7 -1.85 44.77 22.62
CA LEU A 7 -2.11 43.41 22.18
C LEU A 7 -1.21 43.03 21.00
N LEU A 8 -0.18 42.23 21.24
CA LEU A 8 0.55 41.49 20.20
C LEU A 8 -0.36 40.38 19.67
N LEU A 9 -1.03 40.63 18.55
CA LEU A 9 -1.63 39.60 17.70
C LEU A 9 -0.49 38.80 17.04
N LEU A 10 0.04 37.80 17.75
CA LEU A 10 0.76 36.69 17.14
C LEU A 10 -0.25 35.91 16.30
N LEU A 11 -0.29 36.17 14.99
CA LEU A 11 -0.82 35.20 14.05
C LEU A 11 0.08 33.97 14.11
N SER A 12 -0.40 32.95 14.82
CA SER A 12 0.13 31.60 14.74
C SER A 12 0.03 31.14 13.28
N LEU A 13 1.13 31.27 12.55
CA LEU A 13 1.34 30.55 11.30
C LEU A 13 1.24 29.05 11.64
N LEU A 14 0.06 28.46 11.49
CA LEU A 14 -0.07 27.01 11.42
C LEU A 14 0.69 26.58 10.16
N SER A 15 1.95 26.20 10.35
CA SER A 15 2.79 25.67 9.28
C SER A 15 2.12 24.45 8.68
N PRO A 16 1.89 24.39 7.35
CA PRO A 16 1.36 23.20 6.67
C PRO A 16 2.37 22.04 6.60
N LEU A 17 3.45 22.06 7.37
CA LEU A 17 4.58 21.14 7.24
C LEU A 17 4.26 19.70 7.67
N ALA A 18 3.22 19.48 8.48
CA ALA A 18 2.84 18.17 8.99
C ALA A 18 2.23 17.19 7.94
N HIS A 19 2.16 17.53 6.65
CA HIS A 19 1.54 16.71 5.60
C HIS A 19 2.54 15.97 4.69
N ALA A 20 3.85 16.06 4.97
CA ALA A 20 4.91 15.37 4.21
C ALA A 20 5.52 14.17 4.95
N GLU A 21 5.18 13.97 6.23
CA GLU A 21 5.87 13.05 7.15
C GLU A 21 6.03 11.64 6.56
N LEU A 22 4.98 11.02 6.01
CA LEU A 22 5.09 9.61 5.58
C LEU A 22 6.09 9.40 4.44
N LEU A 23 6.13 10.28 3.43
CA LEU A 23 7.04 10.10 2.30
C LEU A 23 8.49 10.34 2.72
N ASP A 24 8.70 11.42 3.48
CA ASP A 24 10.02 11.76 3.99
C ASP A 24 10.53 10.65 4.93
N ASP A 25 9.66 10.14 5.82
CA ASP A 25 9.99 9.03 6.70
C ASP A 25 10.38 7.77 5.93
N VAL A 26 9.70 7.45 4.80
CA VAL A 26 10.03 6.31 3.91
C VAL A 26 11.43 6.46 3.32
N PHE A 27 11.75 7.66 2.84
CA PHE A 27 13.04 7.94 2.22
C PHE A 27 14.17 8.01 3.24
N ASP A 28 13.94 8.62 4.40
CA ASP A 28 14.92 8.74 5.48
C ASP A 28 15.33 7.37 6.03
N ARG A 29 14.38 6.44 6.18
CA ARG A 29 14.70 5.04 6.54
C ARG A 29 15.19 4.19 5.35
N GLY A 30 14.95 4.65 4.13
CA GLY A 30 15.30 3.94 2.89
C GLY A 30 14.54 2.61 2.71
N GLU A 31 13.32 2.50 3.26
CA GLU A 31 12.48 1.31 3.14
C GLU A 31 10.98 1.60 3.14
N LEU A 32 10.24 0.87 2.30
CA LEU A 32 8.78 0.83 2.29
C LEU A 32 8.30 -0.37 3.11
N ARG A 33 7.59 -0.10 4.20
CA ARG A 33 7.02 -1.12 5.10
C ARG A 33 5.68 -1.58 4.57
N ILE A 34 5.61 -2.84 4.16
CA ILE A 34 4.47 -3.44 3.47
C ILE A 34 3.90 -4.55 4.33
N ALA A 35 2.67 -4.38 4.83
CA ALA A 35 2.00 -5.44 5.55
C ALA A 35 1.25 -6.39 4.63
N VAL A 36 1.36 -7.68 4.93
CA VAL A 36 0.70 -8.76 4.19
C VAL A 36 0.17 -9.82 5.15
N VAL A 37 -0.81 -10.59 4.67
CA VAL A 37 -1.23 -11.85 5.30
C VAL A 37 -0.61 -13.00 4.49
N ALA A 38 0.08 -13.93 5.14
CA ALA A 38 0.92 -14.93 4.46
C ALA A 38 0.26 -16.31 4.31
N GLU A 39 -1.05 -16.34 4.03
CA GLU A 39 -1.87 -17.55 4.00
C GLU A 39 -2.73 -17.69 2.73
N ASN A 40 -2.53 -16.81 1.75
CA ASN A 40 -3.41 -16.65 0.59
C ASN A 40 -2.66 -16.88 -0.73
N PRO A 41 -2.32 -18.11 -1.13
CA PRO A 41 -1.80 -18.37 -2.47
C PRO A 41 -2.85 -18.07 -3.56
N PRO A 42 -2.47 -17.50 -4.73
CA PRO A 42 -1.11 -17.19 -5.19
C PRO A 42 -0.59 -15.78 -4.78
N PHE A 43 -1.27 -15.11 -3.85
CA PHE A 43 -1.13 -13.68 -3.62
C PHE A 43 -0.04 -13.31 -2.62
N SER A 44 -0.14 -13.82 -1.41
CA SER A 44 0.88 -13.69 -0.38
C SER A 44 0.79 -14.93 0.50
N PHE A 45 1.85 -15.72 0.49
CA PHE A 45 1.90 -16.98 1.20
C PHE A 45 3.34 -17.38 1.49
N LYS A 46 3.52 -18.36 2.37
CA LYS A 46 4.82 -18.99 2.60
C LYS A 46 4.99 -20.24 1.74
N GLU A 47 6.11 -20.32 1.03
CA GLU A 47 6.61 -21.54 0.40
C GLU A 47 7.84 -22.00 1.20
N GLY A 48 7.65 -22.98 2.09
CA GLY A 48 8.60 -23.24 3.18
C GLY A 48 8.67 -22.04 4.12
N ASP A 49 9.87 -21.54 4.39
CA ASP A 49 10.09 -20.34 5.21
C ASP A 49 10.07 -19.03 4.40
N LYS A 50 9.95 -19.11 3.07
CA LYS A 50 10.03 -17.94 2.19
C LYS A 50 8.65 -17.33 1.96
N LEU A 51 8.51 -16.05 2.30
CA LEU A 51 7.37 -15.23 1.88
C LEU A 51 7.43 -15.01 0.36
N THR A 52 6.34 -15.31 -0.34
CA THR A 52 6.25 -15.24 -1.79
C THR A 52 4.81 -14.98 -2.25
N GLY A 53 4.62 -14.68 -3.53
CA GLY A 53 3.32 -14.46 -4.15
C GLY A 53 3.25 -13.19 -4.98
N LEU A 54 2.11 -13.00 -5.64
CA LEU A 54 1.83 -11.83 -6.49
C LEU A 54 2.03 -10.51 -5.75
N GLU A 55 1.42 -10.35 -4.58
CA GLU A 55 1.45 -9.09 -3.82
C GLU A 55 2.83 -8.85 -3.19
N VAL A 56 3.56 -9.91 -2.86
CA VAL A 56 4.96 -9.82 -2.41
C VAL A 56 5.84 -9.28 -3.55
N GLU A 57 5.80 -9.91 -4.72
CA GLU A 57 6.60 -9.44 -5.86
C GLU A 57 6.15 -8.07 -6.40
N LEU A 58 4.86 -7.74 -6.30
CA LEU A 58 4.36 -6.38 -6.56
C LEU A 58 4.99 -5.37 -5.60
N GLY A 59 5.01 -5.66 -4.30
CA GLY A 59 5.62 -4.81 -3.28
C GLY A 59 7.11 -4.60 -3.49
N GLU A 60 7.84 -5.65 -3.87
CA GLU A 60 9.26 -5.55 -4.23
C GLU A 60 9.49 -4.60 -5.43
N GLN A 61 8.66 -4.72 -6.47
CA GLN A 61 8.78 -3.85 -7.65
C GLN A 61 8.40 -2.40 -7.33
N LEU A 62 7.40 -2.18 -6.49
CA LEU A 62 7.01 -0.83 -6.07
C LEU A 62 8.11 -0.16 -5.26
N ALA A 63 8.66 -0.84 -4.26
CA ALA A 63 9.78 -0.32 -3.47
C ALA A 63 10.97 0.04 -4.38
N LYS A 64 11.28 -0.83 -5.36
CA LYS A 64 12.33 -0.57 -6.36
C LYS A 64 12.05 0.68 -7.20
N GLU A 65 10.83 0.88 -7.68
CA GLU A 65 10.47 2.09 -8.45
C GLU A 65 10.50 3.37 -7.61
N MET A 66 10.35 3.25 -6.30
CA MET A 66 10.49 4.33 -5.32
C MET A 66 11.94 4.52 -4.83
N ASP A 67 12.89 3.72 -5.31
CA ASP A 67 14.30 3.72 -4.89
C ASP A 67 14.52 3.45 -3.38
N VAL A 68 13.71 2.56 -2.81
CA VAL A 68 13.81 2.11 -1.41
C VAL A 68 13.78 0.57 -1.32
N ARG A 69 14.17 0.02 -0.18
CA ARG A 69 14.07 -1.43 0.07
C ARG A 69 12.64 -1.82 0.47
N PRO A 70 12.12 -2.98 0.02
CA PRO A 70 10.89 -3.51 0.61
C PRO A 70 11.18 -4.08 2.00
N SER A 71 10.30 -3.79 2.96
CA SER A 71 10.30 -4.39 4.31
C SER A 71 8.93 -5.02 4.54
N PHE A 72 8.86 -6.36 4.50
CA PHE A 72 7.59 -7.08 4.64
C PHE A 72 7.28 -7.40 6.10
N ILE A 73 6.06 -7.04 6.53
CA ILE A 73 5.52 -7.36 7.85
C ILE A 73 4.39 -8.37 7.65
N ILE A 74 4.60 -9.60 8.10
CA ILE A 74 3.53 -10.59 8.16
C ILE A 74 2.68 -10.29 9.40
N THR A 75 1.37 -10.12 9.20
CA THR A 75 0.41 -9.81 10.26
C THR A 75 -0.89 -10.58 10.03
N ASP A 76 -1.74 -10.62 11.06
CA ASP A 76 -3.08 -11.20 10.95
C ASP A 76 -4.06 -10.24 10.26
N ALA A 77 -5.08 -10.78 9.59
CA ALA A 77 -6.07 -10.00 8.86
C ALA A 77 -6.80 -8.96 9.75
N ALA A 78 -7.00 -9.27 11.03
CA ALA A 78 -7.64 -8.38 12.00
C ALA A 78 -6.78 -7.14 12.32
N ASP A 79 -5.46 -7.28 12.28
CA ASP A 79 -4.51 -6.21 12.61
C ASP A 79 -4.07 -5.41 11.39
N LEU A 80 -4.34 -5.93 10.17
CA LEU A 80 -3.83 -5.37 8.92
C LEU A 80 -4.20 -3.89 8.73
N LEU A 81 -5.47 -3.53 8.80
CA LEU A 81 -5.89 -2.13 8.63
C LEU A 81 -5.58 -1.24 9.85
N PRO A 82 -5.82 -1.68 11.11
CA PRO A 82 -5.39 -0.92 12.29
C PRO A 82 -3.89 -0.59 12.31
N GLY A 83 -3.03 -1.50 11.82
CA GLY A 83 -1.60 -1.23 11.72
C GLY A 83 -1.23 -0.20 10.66
N VAL A 84 -1.97 -0.12 9.54
CA VAL A 84 -1.80 1.00 8.59
C VAL A 84 -2.19 2.30 9.27
N GLU A 85 -3.36 2.33 9.91
CA GLU A 85 -3.94 3.54 10.52
C GLU A 85 -3.00 4.14 11.58
N SER A 86 -2.41 3.28 12.40
CA SER A 86 -1.44 3.66 13.45
C SER A 86 -0.02 3.93 12.95
N GLY A 87 0.29 3.67 11.68
CA GLY A 87 1.63 3.91 11.10
C GLY A 87 2.66 2.84 11.46
N LYS A 88 2.21 1.66 11.93
CA LYS A 88 3.07 0.49 12.15
C LYS A 88 3.75 0.05 10.85
N TYR A 89 3.09 0.29 9.72
CA TYR A 89 3.61 0.12 8.36
C TYR A 89 2.90 1.10 7.43
N ASP A 90 3.45 1.25 6.22
CA ASP A 90 3.12 2.37 5.33
C ASP A 90 1.93 2.02 4.43
N VAL A 91 1.91 0.78 3.96
CA VAL A 91 0.86 0.22 3.10
C VAL A 91 0.51 -1.20 3.50
N ALA A 92 -0.68 -1.65 3.11
CA ALA A 92 -1.07 -3.05 3.18
C ALA A 92 -1.40 -3.62 1.79
N MET A 93 -1.07 -4.89 1.56
CA MET A 93 -1.44 -5.65 0.36
C MET A 93 -2.09 -6.97 0.77
N ASN A 94 -3.39 -7.09 0.51
CA ASN A 94 -4.19 -8.28 0.78
C ASN A 94 -5.55 -8.20 0.05
N TYR A 95 -5.56 -7.86 -1.24
CA TYR A 95 -6.79 -7.68 -2.04
C TYR A 95 -7.81 -6.74 -1.38
N ILE A 96 -7.33 -5.61 -0.87
CA ILE A 96 -8.18 -4.69 -0.12
C ILE A 96 -9.07 -3.93 -1.10
N ALA A 97 -10.36 -4.22 -1.04
CA ALA A 97 -11.37 -3.54 -1.84
C ALA A 97 -11.51 -2.08 -1.39
N VAL A 98 -11.57 -1.16 -2.35
CA VAL A 98 -11.88 0.24 -2.06
C VAL A 98 -13.36 0.36 -1.73
N THR A 99 -13.69 0.73 -0.49
CA THR A 99 -15.06 0.99 -0.04
C THR A 99 -15.19 2.38 0.56
N PRO A 100 -16.39 3.00 0.57
CA PRO A 100 -16.61 4.31 1.19
C PRO A 100 -16.16 4.35 2.66
N GLU A 101 -16.45 3.29 3.42
CA GLU A 101 -16.10 3.20 4.85
C GLU A 101 -14.59 3.21 5.07
N LEU A 102 -13.82 2.60 4.16
CA LEU A 102 -12.36 2.65 4.24
C LEU A 102 -11.80 3.97 3.72
N GLN A 103 -12.41 4.60 2.71
CA GLN A 103 -12.00 5.92 2.22
C GLN A 103 -12.19 7.04 3.27
N ASP A 104 -13.12 6.84 4.20
CA ASP A 104 -13.27 7.73 5.34
C ASP A 104 -12.07 7.68 6.30
N ARG A 105 -11.35 6.55 6.35
CA ARG A 105 -10.24 6.28 7.28
C ARG A 105 -8.86 6.30 6.64
N PHE A 106 -8.77 5.96 5.37
CA PHE A 106 -7.52 5.76 4.63
C PHE A 106 -7.52 6.54 3.33
N ASP A 107 -6.34 6.95 2.90
CA ASP A 107 -6.11 7.23 1.48
C ASP A 107 -5.71 5.93 0.78
N PHE A 108 -5.97 5.87 -0.52
CA PHE A 108 -5.66 4.71 -1.36
C PHE A 108 -4.77 5.09 -2.53
N SER A 109 -3.95 4.13 -2.95
CA SER A 109 -3.25 4.18 -4.24
C SER A 109 -4.25 4.14 -5.39
N GLU A 110 -3.74 4.33 -6.62
CA GLU A 110 -4.45 3.85 -7.80
C GLU A 110 -4.65 2.32 -7.71
N PRO A 111 -5.73 1.77 -8.29
CA PRO A 111 -5.96 0.33 -8.29
C PRO A 111 -4.86 -0.45 -9.02
N TYR A 112 -4.41 -1.52 -8.39
CA TYR A 112 -3.50 -2.51 -9.00
C TYR A 112 -4.23 -3.75 -9.50
N GLY A 113 -5.49 -3.94 -9.11
CA GLY A 113 -6.34 -5.03 -9.58
C GLY A 113 -7.80 -4.62 -9.63
N GLU A 114 -8.58 -5.34 -10.43
CA GLU A 114 -10.03 -5.21 -10.46
C GLU A 114 -10.67 -6.60 -10.59
N SER A 115 -11.84 -6.79 -9.98
CA SER A 115 -12.72 -7.91 -10.29
C SER A 115 -14.06 -7.38 -10.77
N ARG A 116 -14.55 -7.93 -11.88
CA ARG A 116 -15.91 -7.65 -12.33
C ARG A 116 -16.84 -8.53 -11.50
N GLY A 117 -17.87 -7.93 -10.92
CA GLY A 117 -18.95 -8.70 -10.31
C GLY A 117 -19.70 -9.54 -11.35
N ARG A 118 -20.92 -9.98 -11.00
CA ARG A 118 -21.84 -10.54 -12.01
C ARG A 118 -21.90 -9.62 -13.23
N MET A 119 -22.24 -10.15 -14.41
CA MET A 119 -22.15 -9.48 -15.72
C MET A 119 -22.70 -8.03 -15.81
N THR A 120 -23.53 -7.60 -14.86
CA THR A 120 -24.11 -6.24 -14.73
C THR A 120 -23.81 -5.52 -13.40
N GLY A 121 -23.02 -6.12 -12.50
CA GLY A 121 -22.67 -5.56 -11.19
C GLY A 121 -21.50 -4.58 -11.25
N PRO A 122 -21.29 -3.78 -10.18
CA PRO A 122 -20.14 -2.89 -10.09
C PRO A 122 -18.82 -3.68 -10.10
N SER A 123 -17.77 -3.04 -10.62
CA SER A 123 -16.42 -3.60 -10.52
C SER A 123 -15.84 -3.29 -9.15
N THR A 124 -15.20 -4.27 -8.53
CA THR A 124 -14.45 -4.11 -7.28
C THR A 124 -13.03 -3.72 -7.64
N LEU A 125 -12.57 -2.58 -7.12
CA LEU A 125 -11.19 -2.12 -7.30
C LEU A 125 -10.37 -2.49 -6.08
N TYR A 126 -9.17 -3.04 -6.32
CA TYR A 126 -8.22 -3.40 -5.28
C TYR A 126 -7.04 -2.42 -5.30
N ALA A 127 -6.78 -1.79 -4.15
CA ALA A 127 -5.77 -0.75 -4.00
C ALA A 127 -5.07 -0.84 -2.64
N MET A 128 -3.91 -0.19 -2.52
CA MET A 128 -3.12 -0.16 -1.29
C MET A 128 -3.63 0.97 -0.39
N PRO A 129 -4.22 0.68 0.79
CA PRO A 129 -4.51 1.71 1.78
C PRO A 129 -3.21 2.18 2.43
N PHE A 130 -3.17 3.47 2.76
CA PHE A 130 -2.16 4.10 3.60
C PHE A 130 -2.83 5.18 4.47
N GLN A 131 -2.06 5.76 5.40
CA GLN A 131 -2.58 6.79 6.29
C GLN A 131 -3.17 7.97 5.52
N LYS A 132 -4.36 8.41 5.94
CA LYS A 132 -5.07 9.55 5.33
C LYS A 132 -4.26 10.86 5.47
N GLY A 133 -4.36 11.72 4.47
CA GLY A 133 -3.74 13.05 4.49
C GLY A 133 -2.29 13.07 3.98
N ASN A 134 -1.85 12.04 3.23
CA ASN A 134 -0.48 11.93 2.72
C ASN A 134 -0.42 12.05 1.17
N PRO A 135 -0.71 13.23 0.58
CA PRO A 135 -0.80 13.40 -0.86
C PRO A 135 0.55 13.21 -1.58
N ALA A 136 1.67 13.60 -0.96
CA ALA A 136 3.00 13.41 -1.54
C ALA A 136 3.35 11.92 -1.64
N PHE A 137 3.10 11.16 -0.56
CA PHE A 137 3.24 9.71 -0.56
C PHE A 137 2.34 9.06 -1.61
N LYS A 138 1.07 9.49 -1.70
CA LYS A 138 0.13 9.04 -2.75
C LYS A 138 0.69 9.23 -4.14
N SER A 139 1.20 10.42 -4.45
CA SER A 139 1.79 10.72 -5.75
C SER A 139 3.02 9.86 -6.04
N SER A 140 3.91 9.68 -5.06
CA SER A 140 5.10 8.83 -5.20
C SER A 140 4.72 7.37 -5.47
N LEU A 141 3.83 6.80 -4.65
CA LEU A 141 3.33 5.43 -4.79
C LEU A 141 2.62 5.20 -6.13
N ASN A 142 1.78 6.15 -6.55
CA ASN A 142 1.06 6.05 -7.82
C ASN A 142 1.99 6.16 -9.04
N ASN A 143 2.99 7.05 -8.99
CA ASN A 143 3.99 7.15 -10.06
C ASN A 143 4.81 5.86 -10.17
N ALA A 144 5.22 5.27 -9.05
CA ALA A 144 5.91 3.99 -9.01
C ALA A 144 5.04 2.86 -9.62
N LEU A 145 3.77 2.78 -9.21
CA LEU A 145 2.82 1.82 -9.77
C LEU A 145 2.61 2.03 -11.27
N GLN A 146 2.49 3.28 -11.73
CA GLN A 146 2.32 3.58 -13.15
C GLN A 146 3.55 3.18 -13.98
N ARG A 147 4.77 3.47 -13.50
CA ARG A 147 6.01 3.03 -14.16
C ARG A 147 6.06 1.52 -14.27
N PHE A 148 5.75 0.80 -13.18
CA PHE A 148 5.70 -0.65 -13.19
C PHE A 148 4.65 -1.21 -14.16
N LYS A 149 3.47 -0.61 -14.22
CA LYS A 149 2.38 -0.98 -15.15
C LYS A 149 2.70 -0.64 -16.61
N SER A 150 3.61 0.30 -16.87
CA SER A 150 3.91 0.79 -18.22
C SER A 150 4.79 -0.12 -19.06
N ASP A 151 5.43 -1.13 -18.44
CA ASP A 151 6.27 -2.10 -19.13
C ASP A 151 5.78 -3.55 -18.94
N ASP A 152 6.45 -4.49 -19.61
CA ASP A 152 6.06 -5.90 -19.61
C ASP A 152 6.17 -6.57 -18.24
N ARG A 153 6.85 -5.97 -17.24
CA ARG A 153 7.06 -6.62 -15.95
C ARG A 153 5.75 -6.85 -15.22
N PHE A 154 4.83 -5.89 -15.25
CA PHE A 154 3.53 -6.06 -14.60
C PHE A 154 2.71 -7.17 -15.27
N ARG A 155 2.66 -7.19 -16.62
CA ARG A 155 1.98 -8.28 -17.35
C ARG A 155 2.60 -9.64 -17.07
N LYS A 156 3.93 -9.74 -17.03
CA LYS A 156 4.65 -10.97 -16.71
C LYS A 156 4.39 -11.44 -15.28
N LEU A 157 4.30 -10.50 -14.33
CA LEU A 157 3.94 -10.79 -12.95
C LEU A 157 2.54 -11.40 -12.85
N LEU A 158 1.55 -10.77 -13.50
CA LEU A 158 0.18 -11.29 -13.53
C LEU A 158 0.10 -12.65 -14.23
N GLN A 159 0.76 -12.83 -15.36
CA GLN A 159 0.82 -14.11 -16.07
C GLN A 159 1.37 -15.23 -15.17
N LYS A 160 2.51 -14.97 -14.53
CA LYS A 160 3.16 -15.93 -13.64
C LYS A 160 2.24 -16.39 -12.51
N TRP A 161 1.56 -15.46 -11.84
CA TRP A 161 0.83 -15.77 -10.61
C TRP A 161 -0.64 -16.10 -10.81
N LEU A 162 -1.31 -15.52 -11.80
CA LEU A 162 -2.74 -15.75 -12.02
C LEU A 162 -3.02 -16.86 -13.04
N VAL A 163 -2.08 -17.12 -13.95
CA VAL A 163 -2.25 -18.13 -15.00
C VAL A 163 -1.31 -19.30 -14.76
N ASP A 164 0.00 -19.08 -14.75
CA ASP A 164 0.97 -20.18 -14.73
C ASP A 164 0.94 -20.94 -13.39
N TYR A 165 0.89 -20.22 -12.26
CA TYR A 165 0.75 -20.82 -10.94
C TYR A 165 -0.53 -21.65 -10.81
N SER A 166 -1.67 -21.12 -11.27
CA SER A 166 -2.98 -21.79 -11.24
C SER A 166 -3.00 -23.07 -12.06
N ASN A 167 -2.15 -23.16 -13.10
CA ASN A 167 -2.04 -24.31 -13.98
C ASN A 167 -0.93 -25.29 -13.56
N ARG A 168 -0.22 -25.05 -12.46
CA ARG A 168 0.80 -25.99 -11.99
C ARG A 168 0.10 -27.31 -11.65
N PRO A 169 0.67 -28.46 -12.08
CA PRO A 169 0.25 -29.73 -11.52
C PRO A 169 0.31 -29.61 -10.01
N ALA A 170 -0.69 -30.15 -9.30
CA ALA A 170 -0.57 -30.37 -7.86
C ALA A 170 0.59 -31.34 -7.65
N ALA A 171 1.80 -30.81 -7.60
CA ALA A 171 3.00 -31.57 -7.32
C ALA A 171 2.89 -31.96 -5.85
N GLN A 172 2.45 -33.20 -5.66
CA GLN A 172 2.65 -34.07 -4.51
C GLN A 172 3.36 -33.35 -3.35
N THR A 173 2.56 -32.81 -2.45
CA THR A 173 3.00 -32.45 -1.11
C THR A 173 3.54 -33.72 -0.46
N GLN A 174 4.85 -33.92 -0.54
CA GLN A 174 5.60 -34.77 0.38
C GLN A 174 6.20 -33.86 1.46
#